data_AF-A0A0L0G0Z3-F1
#
_entry.id   AF-A0A0L0G0Z3-F1
#
_cell.length_a   1.000
_cell.length_b   1.000
_cell.length_c   1.000
_cell.angle_alpha   90.00
_cell.angle_beta   90.00
_cell.angle_gamma   90.00
#
_symmetry.space_group_name_H-M   'P 1'
#
loop_
_entity.id
_entity.type
_entity.pdbx_description
1 polymer ?
#
loop_
_entity_poly.entity_id
_entity_poly.type
_entity_poly.pdbx_seq_one_letter_code
_entity_poly.pdbx_strand_id
1 'polypeptide(L)'
;MDEVRQQLAVANAQQLLQKMTDKCFNKCITKPGSDLSGSDRACLAKCMDRYLESWNVISKAYATRVQKDAESGGHHHSPSEKSHHLGSVHTADRGLLVVAQTDSRSL
;
A
#
# COMPACT_ATOMS: atom_id res chain seq x y z
N MET A 1 18.55 -6.73 16.00
CA MET A 1 17.53 -6.99 14.96
C MET A 1 16.17 -6.37 15.31
N ASP A 2 15.81 -6.25 16.58
CA ASP A 2 14.48 -5.73 16.96
C ASP A 2 14.33 -4.21 16.82
N GLU A 3 15.40 -3.45 17.07
CA GLU A 3 15.41 -2.00 16.84
C GLU A 3 15.12 -1.64 15.38
N VAL A 4 15.73 -2.36 14.43
CA VAL A 4 15.49 -2.17 12.99
C VAL A 4 14.05 -2.49 12.62
N ARG A 5 13.45 -3.55 13.18
CA ARG A 5 12.04 -3.89 12.96
C ARG A 5 11.09 -2.82 13.50
N GLN A 6 11.39 -2.27 14.68
CA GLN A 6 10.59 -1.20 15.27
C GLN A 6 10.68 0.08 14.44
N GLN A 7 11.88 0.45 13.98
CA GLN A 7 12.07 1.60 13.08
C GLN A 7 11.27 1.43 11.77
N LEU A 8 11.24 0.23 11.20
CA LEU A 8 10.45 -0.06 10.00
C LEU A 8 8.94 0.08 10.25
N ALA A 9 8.45 -0.43 11.39
CA ALA A 9 7.05 -0.28 11.76
C ALA A 9 6.64 1.20 11.91
N VAL A 10 7.50 2.00 12.55
CA VAL A 10 7.30 3.45 12.69
C VAL A 10 7.31 4.14 11.33
N ALA A 11 8.26 3.82 10.46
CA ALA A 11 8.36 4.41 9.12
C ALA A 11 7.10 4.10 8.27
N ASN A 12 6.62 2.86 8.32
CA ASN A 12 5.38 2.47 7.62
C ASN A 12 4.15 3.21 8.16
N ALA A 13 4.04 3.35 9.48
CA ALA A 13 2.95 4.12 10.09
C ALA A 13 3.01 5.61 9.70
N GLN A 14 4.21 6.20 9.67
CA GLN A 14 4.41 7.58 9.21
C GLN A 14 3.99 7.74 7.75
N GLN A 15 4.38 6.82 6.86
CA GLN A 15 3.98 6.86 5.46
C GLN A 15 2.46 6.77 5.29
N LEU A 16 1.81 5.90 6.06
CA LEU A 16 0.34 5.78 6.07
C LEU A 16 -0.31 7.12 6.44
N LEU A 17 0.16 7.74 7.53
CA LEU A 17 -0.36 9.04 8.00
C LEU A 17 -0.15 10.13 6.95
N GLN A 18 1.02 10.23 6.33
CA GLN A 18 1.30 11.22 5.29
C GLN A 18 0.36 11.06 4.09
N LYS A 19 0.20 9.83 3.58
CA LYS A 19 -0.69 9.56 2.44
C LYS A 19 -2.16 9.81 2.77
N MET A 20 -2.59 9.46 3.97
CA MET A 20 -3.96 9.74 4.42
C MET A 20 -4.20 11.24 4.53
N THR A 21 -3.27 11.98 5.13
CA THR A 21 -3.33 13.44 5.24
C THR A 21 -3.43 14.08 3.87
N ASP A 22 -2.55 13.72 2.93
CA ASP A 22 -2.59 14.26 1.56
C ASP A 22 -3.93 13.97 0.87
N LYS A 23 -4.43 12.73 0.98
CA LYS A 23 -5.69 12.34 0.34
C LYS A 23 -6.89 13.06 0.95
N CYS A 24 -7.00 13.07 2.27
CA CYS A 24 -8.15 13.65 2.94
C CYS A 24 -8.14 15.17 2.88
N PHE A 25 -6.98 15.81 2.95
CA PHE A 25 -6.87 17.25 2.75
C PHE A 25 -7.35 17.66 1.36
N ASN A 26 -6.79 17.05 0.30
CA ASN A 26 -7.17 17.37 -1.08
C ASN A 26 -8.65 17.06 -1.38
N LYS A 27 -9.24 16.07 -0.70
CA LYS A 27 -10.64 15.71 -0.89
C LYS A 27 -11.60 16.65 -0.16
N CYS A 28 -11.26 17.07 1.05
CA CYS A 28 -12.18 17.76 1.95
C CYS A 28 -11.98 19.28 2.00
N ILE A 29 -10.75 19.77 1.82
CA ILE A 29 -10.42 21.20 1.96
C ILE A 29 -10.44 21.87 0.59
N THR A 30 -11.58 22.44 0.22
CA THR A 30 -11.76 23.11 -1.08
C THR A 30 -11.37 24.59 -1.07
N LYS A 31 -11.43 25.22 0.11
CA LYS A 31 -11.08 26.62 0.34
C LYS A 31 -10.24 26.71 1.61
N PRO A 32 -8.90 26.72 1.51
CA PRO A 32 -8.05 26.82 2.67
C PRO A 32 -8.24 28.17 3.36
N GLY A 33 -8.31 28.15 4.69
CA GLY A 33 -8.44 29.32 5.55
C GLY A 33 -7.70 29.12 6.87
N SER A 34 -7.80 30.08 7.79
CA SER A 34 -7.21 29.98 9.12
C SER A 34 -7.81 28.84 9.96
N ASP A 35 -9.05 28.47 9.66
CA ASP A 35 -9.84 27.53 10.44
C ASP A 35 -10.58 26.53 9.56
N LEU A 36 -10.79 25.33 10.09
CA LEU A 36 -11.63 24.32 9.47
C LEU A 36 -13.11 24.63 9.76
N SER A 37 -13.94 24.66 8.73
CA SER A 37 -15.39 24.76 8.91
C SER A 37 -15.97 23.48 9.55
N GLY A 38 -17.22 23.55 10.03
CA GLY A 38 -17.91 22.35 10.53
C GLY A 38 -18.02 21.24 9.48
N SER A 39 -18.26 21.60 8.22
CA SER A 39 -18.27 20.67 7.09
C SER A 39 -16.90 20.06 6.80
N ASP A 40 -15.82 20.83 6.92
CA ASP A 40 -14.46 20.31 6.70
C ASP A 40 -14.10 19.25 7.74
N ARG A 41 -14.38 19.53 9.02
CA ARG A 41 -14.14 18.56 10.12
C ARG A 41 -14.95 17.28 9.92
N ALA A 42 -16.23 17.41 9.58
CA ALA A 42 -17.09 16.26 9.32
C ALA A 42 -16.63 15.43 8.11
N CYS A 43 -16.15 16.09 7.04
CA CYS A 43 -15.58 15.42 5.87
C CYS A 43 -14.29 14.68 6.23
N LEU A 44 -13.37 15.34 6.93
CA LEU A 44 -12.09 14.76 7.33
C LEU A 44 -12.28 13.52 8.20
N ALA A 45 -13.17 13.59 9.21
CA ALA A 45 -13.48 12.44 10.06
C ALA A 45 -13.92 11.22 9.23
N LYS A 46 -14.91 11.42 8.35
CA LYS A 46 -15.39 10.36 7.45
C LYS A 46 -14.30 9.86 6.49
N CYS A 47 -13.49 10.77 5.95
CA CYS A 47 -12.43 10.43 5.03
C CYS A 47 -11.37 9.53 5.68
N MET A 48 -10.92 9.88 6.88
CA MET A 48 -9.94 9.10 7.63
C MET A 48 -10.48 7.70 7.95
N ASP A 49 -11.73 7.60 8.42
CA ASP A 49 -12.37 6.31 8.71
C ASP A 49 -12.42 5.41 7.46
N ARG A 50 -12.88 5.95 6.33
CA ARG A 50 -12.98 5.19 5.07
C ARG A 50 -11.61 4.83 4.51
N TYR A 51 -10.61 5.70 4.67
CA TYR A 51 -9.25 5.44 4.21
C TYR A 51 -8.62 4.27 4.98
N LEU A 52 -8.73 4.27 6.31
CA LEU A 52 -8.21 3.18 7.15
C LEU A 52 -8.95 1.87 6.89
N GLU A 53 -10.28 1.90 6.74
CA GLU A 53 -11.07 0.73 6.37
C GLU A 53 -10.61 0.13 5.03
N SER A 54 -10.48 0.97 4.00
CA SER A 54 -10.04 0.55 2.68
C SER A 54 -8.62 0.00 2.72
N TRP A 55 -7.71 0.67 3.44
CA TRP A 55 -6.33 0.24 3.60
C TRP A 55 -6.24 -1.13 4.29
N ASN A 56 -7.05 -1.38 5.31
CA ASN A 56 -7.11 -2.67 6.00
C ASN A 56 -7.55 -3.81 5.07
N VAL A 57 -8.59 -3.57 4.27
CA VAL A 57 -9.07 -4.57 3.29
C VAL A 57 -7.99 -4.89 2.25
N ILE A 58 -7.39 -3.84 1.67
CA ILE A 58 -6.35 -3.98 0.65
C ILE A 58 -5.10 -4.67 1.23
N SER A 59 -4.67 -4.27 2.43
CA SER A 59 -3.47 -4.83 3.08
C SER A 59 -3.62 -6.32 3.36
N LYS A 60 -4.80 -6.75 3.84
CA LYS A 60 -5.10 -8.18 4.06
C LYS A 60 -5.12 -8.96 2.75
N ALA A 61 -5.77 -8.42 1.73
CA ALA A 61 -5.83 -9.06 0.41
C ALA A 61 -4.43 -9.20 -0.19
N TYR A 62 -3.61 -8.15 -0.12
CA TYR A 62 -2.24 -8.15 -0.60
C TYR A 62 -1.37 -9.16 0.15
N ALA A 63 -1.41 -9.18 1.49
CA ALA A 63 -0.66 -10.15 2.29
C ALA A 63 -1.03 -11.61 1.93
N THR A 64 -2.33 -11.87 1.73
CA THR A 64 -2.83 -13.19 1.30
C THR A 64 -2.27 -13.59 -0.07
N ARG A 65 -2.11 -12.64 -1.00
CA ARG A 65 -1.52 -12.93 -2.32
C ARG A 65 -0.04 -13.25 -2.22
N VAL A 66 0.72 -12.42 -1.51
CA VAL A 66 2.17 -12.61 -1.32
C VAL A 66 2.49 -13.97 -0.68
N GLN A 67 1.69 -14.41 0.30
CA GLN A 67 1.87 -15.74 0.91
C GLN A 67 1.64 -16.88 -0.10
N LYS A 68 0.59 -16.80 -0.92
CA LYS A 68 0.31 -17.80 -1.96
C LYS A 68 1.39 -17.85 -3.04
N ASP A 69 1.93 -16.70 -3.42
CA ASP A 69 3.00 -16.61 -4.41
C ASP A 69 4.31 -17.21 -3.86
N ALA A 70 4.58 -17.05 -2.56
CA ALA A 70 5.72 -17.68 -1.88
C ALA A 70 5.59 -19.21 -1.79
N GLU A 71 4.38 -19.74 -1.58
CA GLU A 71 4.12 -21.19 -1.51
C GLU A 71 4.15 -21.87 -2.89
N SER A 72 3.79 -21.14 -3.96
CA SER A 72 3.76 -21.66 -5.33
C SER A 72 5.13 -21.65 -6.04
N GLY A 73 6.18 -21.07 -5.42
CA GLY A 73 7.55 -21.07 -5.92
C GLY A 73 8.30 -22.42 -5.91
N GLY A 74 7.65 -23.51 -5.50
CA GLY A 74 8.23 -24.87 -5.47
C GLY A 74 7.96 -25.75 -6.70
N HIS A 75 7.22 -25.28 -7.71
CA HIS A 75 7.02 -26.03 -8.96
C HIS A 75 7.39 -25.15 -10.15
N HIS A 76 8.50 -25.49 -10.82
CA HIS A 76 8.76 -25.07 -12.19
C HIS A 76 7.59 -25.51 -13.08
N HIS A 77 6.62 -24.63 -13.32
CA HIS A 77 5.79 -24.70 -14.51
C HIS A 77 6.20 -23.55 -15.42
N SER A 78 6.99 -23.88 -16.44
CA SER A 78 7.22 -23.02 -17.59
C SER A 78 5.86 -22.66 -18.20
N PRO A 79 5.48 -21.37 -18.34
CA PRO A 79 4.28 -21.02 -19.07
C PRO A 79 4.59 -21.21 -20.56
N SER A 80 4.23 -22.38 -21.09
CA SER A 80 4.07 -22.56 -22.53
C SER A 80 2.92 -21.66 -22.99
N GLU A 81 3.25 -20.72 -23.87
CA GLU A 81 2.34 -19.86 -24.62
C GLU A 81 1.02 -20.55 -24.94
N LYS A 82 -0.08 -20.06 -24.36
CA LYS A 82 -1.40 -20.17 -24.98
C LYS A 82 -2.02 -18.78 -25.05
N SER A 83 -1.85 -18.21 -26.22
CA SER A 83 -2.52 -17.02 -26.72
C SER A 83 -4.03 -17.11 -26.47
N HIS A 84 -4.51 -16.31 -25.52
CA HIS A 84 -5.89 -15.86 -25.47
C HIS A 84 -5.85 -14.35 -25.28
N HIS A 85 -6.18 -13.64 -26.35
CA HIS A 85 -6.36 -12.19 -26.36
C HIS A 85 -7.34 -11.76 -25.27
N LEU A 86 -6.86 -11.08 -24.23
CA LEU A 86 -7.69 -10.19 -23.40
C LEU A 86 -6.82 -9.07 -22.82
N GLY A 87 -7.03 -7.86 -23.36
CA GLY A 87 -6.71 -6.54 -22.78
C GLY A 87 -5.39 -6.38 -22.01
N SER A 88 -4.39 -5.76 -22.64
CA SER A 88 -3.21 -5.19 -21.96
C SER A 88 -3.61 -4.23 -20.83
N VAL A 89 -3.45 -4.67 -19.59
CA VAL A 89 -3.20 -3.75 -18.48
C VAL A 89 -1.70 -3.47 -18.50
N HIS A 90 -1.31 -2.34 -19.11
CA HIS A 90 0.02 -1.79 -18.88
C HIS A 90 0.13 -1.44 -17.39
N THR A 91 0.82 -2.29 -16.62
CA THR A 91 1.29 -1.91 -15.29
C THR A 91 2.37 -0.85 -15.50
N ALA A 92 1.95 0.42 -15.44
CA ALA A 92 2.86 1.53 -15.29
C ALA A 92 3.59 1.35 -13.96
N ASP A 93 4.85 0.97 -14.10
CA ASP A 93 5.93 1.05 -13.14
C ASP A 93 5.81 2.31 -12.26
N ARG A 94 5.73 2.09 -10.94
CA ARG A 94 6.28 2.90 -9.83
C ARG A 94 5.53 2.62 -8.53
N GLY A 95 6.14 1.80 -7.67
CA GLY A 95 5.73 1.80 -6.26
C GLY A 95 6.06 0.56 -5.46
N LEU A 96 6.53 -0.52 -6.09
CA LEU A 96 6.96 -1.70 -5.34
C LEU A 96 8.42 -1.54 -4.94
N LEU A 97 8.66 -0.78 -3.87
CA LEU A 97 9.84 -0.98 -3.06
C LEU A 97 9.65 -2.32 -2.32
N VAL A 98 9.76 -3.43 -3.06
CA VAL A 98 10.14 -4.69 -2.43
C VAL A 98 11.51 -4.39 -1.86
N VAL A 99 11.60 -4.20 -0.54
CA VAL A 99 12.87 -4.42 0.13
C VAL A 99 13.16 -5.90 -0.07
N ALA A 100 13.80 -6.22 -1.20
CA ALA A 100 14.47 -7.46 -1.41
C ALA A 100 15.61 -7.44 -0.39
N GLN A 101 15.32 -7.93 0.81
CA GLN A 101 16.33 -8.30 1.78
C GLN A 101 17.07 -9.47 1.14
N THR A 102 18.08 -9.15 0.35
CA THR A 102 19.05 -10.12 -0.13
C THR A 102 19.83 -10.58 1.09
N ASP A 103 19.70 -11.87 1.38
CA ASP A 103 20.42 -12.63 2.38
C ASP A 103 21.91 -12.22 2.40
N SER A 104 22.34 -11.55 3.46
CA SER A 104 23.77 -11.39 3.76
C SER A 104 24.28 -12.68 4.39
N ARG A 105 24.50 -13.68 3.55
CA ARG A 105 25.27 -14.88 3.87
C ARG A 105 26.51 -14.90 2.98
N SER A 106 27.67 -14.84 3.62
CA SER A 106 29.06 -14.93 3.09
C SER A 106 29.81 -13.61 2.99
N LEU A 107 30.55 -13.27 4.05
CA LEU A 107 32.02 -13.22 4.06
C LEU A 107 32.51 -13.12 5.52
#